data_AF-A0A838EBI7-F1
#
_entry.id   AF-A0A838EBI7-F1
#
_cell.length_a   1.000
_cell.length_b   1.000
_cell.length_c   1.000
_cell.angle_alpha   90.00
_cell.angle_beta   90.00
_cell.angle_gamma   90.00
#
_symmetry.space_group_name_H-M   'P 1'
#
loop_
_entity.id
_entity.type
_entity.pdbx_description
1 polymer ?
#
loop_
_entity_poly.entity_id
_entity_poly.type
_entity_poly.pdbx_seq_one_letter_code
_entity_poly.pdbx_strand_id
1 'polypeptide(L)'
;MRKCDLPISFPHRFRDFGRAAAQNGRRAAGEDRTPSMARNTARPARRQPPPATLEGALLRLAVAGDGWAEDIPPVPDGFAVTVSFSSDDAAAQHAEALALLGYTDVGVTGCALTAGVAVADFLVPQGLLAAHPTWWRALADQADRAFSLALGPVLAALADVLEAHLAPSSPAVRPARRANARPPASSAS
;
A
#
# COMPACT_ATOMS: atom_id res chain seq x y z
N MET A 1 0.31 -19.70 8.26
CA MET A 1 -0.09 -18.41 8.86
C MET A 1 1.06 -17.92 9.73
N ARG A 2 1.83 -16.92 9.26
CA ARG A 2 2.93 -16.34 10.04
C ARG A 2 2.32 -15.24 10.93
N LYS A 3 2.45 -15.38 12.25
CA LYS A 3 2.07 -14.34 13.22
C LYS A 3 3.14 -13.26 13.21
N CYS A 4 2.76 -12.05 12.84
CA CYS A 4 3.61 -10.86 12.93
C CYS A 4 3.45 -10.26 14.33
N ASP A 5 4.21 -10.76 15.31
CA ASP A 5 4.30 -10.17 16.65
C ASP A 5 5.40 -9.11 16.67
N LEU A 6 5.02 -7.83 16.64
CA LEU A 6 5.90 -6.71 16.96
C LEU A 6 5.19 -5.74 17.92
N PRO A 7 5.68 -5.56 19.16
CA PRO A 7 5.09 -4.61 20.10
C PRO A 7 5.73 -3.23 19.87
N ILE A 8 5.02 -2.29 19.26
CA ILE A 8 5.46 -0.89 19.21
C ILE A 8 4.26 0.04 19.45
N SER A 9 4.19 0.52 20.69
CA SER A 9 3.29 1.57 21.17
C SER A 9 4.05 2.89 21.22
N PHE A 10 3.62 3.94 20.48
CA PHE A 10 4.14 5.32 20.57
C PHE A 10 3.14 6.33 19.94
N PRO A 11 3.25 7.65 20.25
CA PRO A 11 2.11 8.49 20.62
C PRO A 11 1.49 9.31 19.48
N HIS A 12 0.25 9.73 19.71
CA HIS A 12 -0.45 10.79 18.96
C HIS A 12 0.38 12.08 18.93
N ARG A 13 0.80 12.51 17.73
CA ARG A 13 0.76 13.88 17.20
C ARG A 13 1.65 13.96 15.96
N PHE A 14 1.03 14.06 14.79
CA PHE A 14 1.74 14.36 13.55
C PHE A 14 1.75 15.87 13.32
N ARG A 15 2.88 16.51 13.58
CA ARG A 15 3.22 17.84 13.07
C ARG A 15 4.61 17.75 12.42
N ASP A 16 4.75 18.43 11.30
CA ASP A 16 5.97 18.67 10.52
C ASP A 16 6.43 17.55 9.57
N PHE A 17 5.86 17.54 8.35
CA PHE A 17 6.58 17.14 7.14
C PHE A 17 6.80 18.38 6.27
N GLY A 18 7.92 19.05 6.53
CA GLY A 18 8.38 20.18 5.74
C GLY A 18 9.89 20.37 5.88
N ARG A 19 10.58 20.29 4.74
CA ARG A 19 11.93 20.83 4.45
C ARG A 19 13.18 20.10 5.00
N ALA A 20 13.95 19.52 4.07
CA ALA A 20 15.43 19.58 3.99
C ALA A 20 15.84 19.00 2.61
N ALA A 21 16.17 19.76 1.57
CA ALA A 21 17.34 20.62 1.34
C ALA A 21 18.69 19.88 1.33
N ALA A 22 19.33 19.95 0.16
CA ALA A 22 20.63 19.41 -0.22
C ALA A 22 21.82 20.04 0.53
N GLN A 23 22.93 19.29 0.57
CA GLN A 23 24.37 19.62 0.77
C GLN A 23 25.02 18.38 1.44
N ASN A 24 26.26 17.95 1.28
CA ASN A 24 27.51 18.33 0.60
C ASN A 24 28.32 17.02 0.56
N GLY A 25 29.20 16.73 -0.41
CA GLY A 25 30.54 17.29 -0.44
C GLY A 25 31.55 16.18 -0.74
N ARG A 26 32.33 16.38 -1.80
CA ARG A 26 33.47 15.55 -2.22
C ARG A 26 34.58 15.59 -1.17
N ARG A 27 35.26 14.45 -0.91
CA ARG A 27 36.71 14.39 -0.64
C ARG A 27 37.30 13.09 -1.15
N ALA A 28 38.55 13.21 -1.59
CA ALA A 28 39.33 12.25 -2.34
C ALA A 28 40.33 11.48 -1.47
N ALA A 29 40.78 10.35 -2.03
CA ALA A 29 42.12 9.76 -2.02
C ALA A 29 42.83 9.40 -0.70
N GLY A 30 43.23 8.13 -0.63
CA GLY A 30 44.19 7.58 0.32
C GLY A 30 44.31 6.07 0.10
N GLU A 31 45.14 5.69 -0.87
CA GLU A 31 45.55 4.30 -1.13
C GLU A 31 46.33 3.73 0.07
N ASP A 32 46.09 2.47 0.39
CA ASP A 32 47.16 1.61 0.92
C ASP A 32 46.97 0.17 0.40
N ARG A 33 48.06 -0.40 -0.13
CA ARG A 33 48.11 -1.71 -0.79
C ARG A 33 48.62 -2.78 0.17
N THR A 34 48.07 -4.00 0.03
CA THR A 34 48.73 -5.32 -0.18
C THR A 34 47.93 -6.46 0.52
N PRO A 35 48.20 -7.77 0.29
CA PRO A 35 47.75 -8.50 -0.88
C PRO A 35 46.91 -9.76 -0.55
N SER A 36 45.96 -10.04 -1.45
CA SER A 36 45.62 -11.35 -2.01
C SER A 36 45.92 -12.62 -1.19
N MET A 37 44.89 -13.21 -0.58
CA MET A 37 44.67 -14.66 -0.53
C MET A 37 43.16 -14.99 -0.53
N ALA A 38 42.81 -16.09 -1.20
CA ALA A 38 41.50 -16.73 -1.30
C ALA A 38 40.41 -16.04 -2.17
N ARG A 39 40.49 -16.27 -3.49
CA ARG A 39 39.32 -16.17 -4.40
C ARG A 39 38.32 -17.27 -4.05
N ASN A 40 37.47 -17.01 -3.06
CA ASN A 40 36.18 -17.66 -3.01
C ASN A 40 35.31 -16.95 -4.05
N THR A 41 35.05 -17.60 -5.19
CA THR A 41 34.12 -17.12 -6.22
C THR A 41 32.68 -17.23 -5.70
N ALA A 42 32.39 -16.49 -4.63
CA ALA A 42 31.05 -16.13 -4.25
C ALA A 42 30.52 -15.30 -5.42
N ARG A 43 29.72 -15.95 -6.27
CA ARG A 43 28.88 -15.33 -7.29
C ARG A 43 28.33 -14.05 -6.68
N PRO A 44 28.65 -12.84 -7.21
CA PRO A 44 28.08 -11.63 -6.67
C PRO A 44 26.58 -11.87 -6.69
N ALA A 45 25.97 -11.89 -5.50
CA ALA A 45 24.52 -11.87 -5.37
C ALA A 45 24.09 -10.80 -6.35
N ARG A 46 23.28 -11.18 -7.35
CA ARG A 46 22.76 -10.23 -8.34
C ARG A 46 22.36 -9.03 -7.51
N ARG A 47 23.06 -7.90 -7.67
CA ARG A 47 22.62 -6.64 -7.09
C ARG A 47 21.28 -6.45 -7.74
N GLN A 48 20.24 -6.86 -7.02
CA GLN A 48 18.88 -6.61 -7.39
C GLN A 48 18.88 -5.10 -7.56
N PRO A 49 18.60 -4.59 -8.77
CA PRO A 49 18.44 -3.15 -8.92
C PRO A 49 17.51 -2.72 -7.80
N PRO A 50 17.81 -1.62 -7.06
CA PRO A 50 16.89 -1.15 -6.05
C PRO A 50 15.51 -1.12 -6.72
N PRO A 51 14.49 -1.74 -6.13
CA PRO A 51 13.14 -1.63 -6.69
C PRO A 51 12.93 -0.14 -6.95
N ALA A 52 12.42 0.21 -8.13
CA ALA A 52 12.10 1.60 -8.47
C ALA A 52 11.50 2.22 -7.22
N THR A 53 12.15 3.26 -6.69
CA THR A 53 11.89 3.74 -5.33
C THR A 53 10.38 3.92 -5.20
N LEU A 54 9.79 3.14 -4.29
CA LEU A 54 8.38 3.29 -3.96
C LEU A 54 8.23 4.67 -3.34
N GLU A 55 7.80 5.63 -4.16
CA GLU A 55 7.62 7.00 -3.74
C GLU A 55 6.16 7.23 -3.38
N GLY A 56 5.93 7.73 -2.17
CA GLY A 56 4.60 8.04 -1.68
C GLY A 56 4.46 7.76 -0.19
N ALA A 57 3.23 7.48 0.20
CA ALA A 57 2.87 7.17 1.58
C ALA A 57 1.93 5.96 1.65
N LEU A 58 2.09 5.17 2.71
CA LEU A 58 1.07 4.22 3.15
C LEU A 58 0.36 4.81 4.37
N LEU A 59 -0.96 4.90 4.33
CA LEU A 59 -1.77 5.27 5.50
C LEU A 59 -2.50 4.06 6.03
N ARG A 60 -2.64 4.01 7.35
CA ARG A 60 -3.46 3.03 8.03
C ARG A 60 -4.58 3.73 8.78
N LEU A 61 -5.81 3.32 8.47
CA LEU A 61 -7.02 3.81 9.10
C LEU A 61 -7.71 2.64 9.79
N ALA A 62 -8.16 2.83 11.03
CA ALA A 62 -9.10 1.95 11.68
C ALA A 62 -10.46 2.05 11.00
N VAL A 63 -11.03 0.92 10.64
CA VAL A 63 -12.37 0.81 10.08
C VAL A 63 -13.36 0.88 11.25
N ALA A 64 -14.11 1.98 11.34
CA ALA A 64 -14.95 2.31 12.48
C ALA A 64 -16.43 2.42 12.12
N GLY A 65 -17.15 1.28 12.19
CA GLY A 65 -18.60 1.22 11.97
C GLY A 65 -19.04 1.36 10.51
N ASP A 66 -20.34 1.24 10.28
CA ASP A 66 -20.93 1.00 8.96
C ASP A 66 -20.75 2.18 7.97
N GLY A 67 -20.70 3.42 8.47
CA GLY A 67 -20.57 4.64 7.65
C GLY A 67 -19.13 5.08 7.39
N TRP A 68 -18.13 4.35 7.87
CA TRP A 68 -16.72 4.78 7.85
C TRP A 68 -16.22 5.19 6.46
N ALA A 69 -16.61 4.45 5.42
CA ALA A 69 -16.17 4.72 4.04
C ALA A 69 -16.71 6.04 3.48
N GLU A 70 -17.83 6.57 4.01
CA GLU A 70 -18.47 7.80 3.52
C GLU A 70 -17.69 9.06 3.92
N ASP A 71 -16.90 8.98 5.00
CA ASP A 71 -16.06 10.08 5.48
C ASP A 71 -14.72 10.18 4.71
N ILE A 72 -14.42 9.19 3.86
CA ILE A 72 -13.19 9.14 3.08
C ILE A 72 -13.31 10.07 1.85
N PRO A 73 -12.35 10.99 1.62
CA PRO A 73 -12.43 11.90 0.48
C PRO A 73 -12.29 11.15 -0.86
N PRO A 74 -13.05 11.50 -1.92
CA PRO A 74 -12.91 10.84 -3.23
C PRO A 74 -11.51 11.04 -3.83
N VAL A 75 -11.02 10.04 -4.56
CA VAL A 75 -9.72 10.09 -5.25
C VAL A 75 -9.78 11.14 -6.37
N PRO A 76 -8.83 12.09 -6.45
CA PRO A 76 -8.79 13.06 -7.53
C PRO A 76 -8.62 12.42 -8.92
N ASP A 77 -9.28 12.99 -9.91
CA ASP A 77 -9.26 12.49 -11.30
C ASP A 77 -7.84 12.32 -11.84
N GLY A 78 -7.59 11.21 -12.54
CA GLY A 78 -6.30 10.91 -13.15
C GLY A 78 -5.25 10.31 -12.21
N PHE A 79 -5.60 10.08 -10.95
CA PHE A 79 -4.76 9.38 -9.99
C PHE A 79 -5.32 8.01 -9.61
N ALA A 80 -4.47 7.16 -9.05
CA ALA A 80 -4.85 5.84 -8.54
C ALA A 80 -4.37 5.72 -7.10
N VAL A 81 -5.27 5.29 -6.22
CA VAL A 81 -4.98 4.94 -4.83
C VAL A 81 -5.51 3.54 -4.60
N THR A 82 -4.65 2.65 -4.10
CA THR A 82 -5.07 1.28 -3.78
C THR A 82 -5.36 1.16 -2.29
N VAL A 83 -6.32 0.30 -1.94
CA VAL A 83 -6.70 -0.01 -0.56
C VAL A 83 -6.63 -1.51 -0.33
N SER A 84 -6.13 -1.93 0.83
CA SER A 84 -6.23 -3.31 1.30
C SER A 84 -6.86 -3.33 2.69
N PHE A 85 -7.49 -4.43 3.05
CA PHE A 85 -8.17 -4.59 4.35
C PHE A 85 -7.49 -5.66 5.19
N SER A 86 -7.61 -5.57 6.52
CA SER A 86 -7.10 -6.62 7.41
C SER A 86 -8.04 -7.81 7.58
N SER A 87 -9.29 -7.72 7.11
CA SER A 87 -10.29 -8.79 7.21
C SER A 87 -11.25 -8.81 6.01
N ASP A 88 -11.75 -10.00 5.69
CA ASP A 88 -12.76 -10.20 4.64
C ASP A 88 -14.08 -9.48 4.95
N ASP A 89 -14.45 -9.39 6.23
CA ASP A 89 -15.66 -8.70 6.68
C ASP A 89 -15.60 -7.20 6.39
N ALA A 90 -14.47 -6.55 6.71
CA ALA A 90 -14.27 -5.14 6.41
C ALA A 90 -14.24 -4.87 4.90
N ALA A 91 -13.59 -5.75 4.13
CA ALA A 91 -13.59 -5.66 2.67
C ALA A 91 -15.02 -5.80 2.11
N ALA A 92 -15.78 -6.82 2.55
CA ALA A 92 -17.15 -7.05 2.09
C ALA A 92 -18.10 -5.89 2.39
N GLN A 93 -17.91 -5.21 3.52
CA GLN A 93 -18.75 -4.07 3.93
C GLN A 93 -18.38 -2.77 3.20
N HIS A 94 -17.09 -2.50 2.97
CA HIS A 94 -16.65 -1.15 2.58
C HIS A 94 -16.00 -1.05 1.20
N ALA A 95 -15.59 -2.15 0.56
CA ALA A 95 -14.86 -2.11 -0.71
C ALA A 95 -15.70 -1.46 -1.84
N GLU A 96 -17.01 -1.75 -1.90
CA GLU A 96 -17.89 -1.16 -2.93
C GLU A 96 -18.02 0.36 -2.76
N ALA A 97 -18.20 0.85 -1.53
CA ALA A 97 -18.25 2.28 -1.24
C ALA A 97 -16.94 3.00 -1.61
N LEU A 98 -15.80 2.41 -1.27
CA LEU A 98 -14.48 2.95 -1.65
C LEU A 98 -14.26 2.90 -3.18
N ALA A 99 -14.76 1.88 -3.87
CA ALA A 99 -14.70 1.81 -5.33
C ALA A 99 -15.48 2.95 -6.00
N LEU A 100 -16.64 3.33 -5.46
CA LEU A 100 -17.42 4.48 -5.93
C LEU A 100 -16.67 5.81 -5.74
N LEU A 101 -15.80 5.89 -4.74
CA LEU A 101 -14.92 7.03 -4.46
C LEU A 101 -13.62 7.01 -5.30
N GLY A 102 -13.42 6.01 -6.17
CA GLY A 102 -12.26 5.92 -7.06
C GLY A 102 -11.05 5.16 -6.48
N TYR A 103 -11.20 4.52 -5.32
CA TYR A 103 -10.16 3.66 -4.76
C TYR A 103 -10.17 2.27 -5.42
N THR A 104 -9.01 1.64 -5.53
CA THR A 104 -8.88 0.27 -6.07
C THR A 104 -8.61 -0.71 -4.94
N ASP A 105 -9.56 -1.61 -4.66
CA ASP A 105 -9.35 -2.70 -3.70
C ASP A 105 -8.34 -3.73 -4.25
N VAL A 106 -7.34 -4.08 -3.43
CA VAL A 106 -6.34 -5.12 -3.73
C VAL A 106 -6.53 -6.37 -2.85
N GLY A 107 -7.59 -6.40 -2.05
CA GLY A 107 -8.00 -7.52 -1.23
C GLY A 107 -7.53 -7.45 0.22
N VAL A 108 -7.53 -8.61 0.88
CA VAL A 108 -7.24 -8.73 2.30
C VAL A 108 -5.78 -9.08 2.54
N THR A 109 -5.10 -8.27 3.35
CA THR A 109 -3.75 -8.55 3.83
C THR A 109 -3.81 -9.18 5.22
N GLY A 110 -3.16 -10.33 5.40
CA GLY A 110 -3.15 -11.07 6.67
C GLY A 110 -2.36 -10.40 7.80
N CYS A 111 -1.85 -9.18 7.59
CA CYS A 111 -1.00 -8.47 8.52
C CYS A 111 -1.83 -7.57 9.45
N ALA A 112 -2.65 -8.19 10.29
CA ALA A 112 -3.33 -7.49 11.38
C ALA A 112 -2.28 -7.14 12.46
N LEU A 113 -1.66 -5.96 12.36
CA LEU A 113 -0.72 -5.47 13.38
C LEU A 113 -1.41 -5.10 14.70
N THR A 114 -2.75 -5.03 14.72
CA THR A 114 -3.55 -4.77 15.91
C THR A 114 -4.62 -5.85 16.05
N ALA A 115 -4.53 -6.67 17.09
CA ALA A 115 -5.55 -7.69 17.36
C ALA A 115 -6.90 -7.02 17.70
N GLY A 116 -7.96 -7.38 16.98
CA GLY A 116 -9.34 -7.00 17.30
C GLY A 116 -9.82 -5.66 16.71
N VAL A 117 -9.01 -4.97 15.90
CA VAL A 117 -9.44 -3.76 15.17
C VAL A 117 -9.24 -4.00 13.68
N ALA A 118 -10.33 -3.89 12.90
CA ALA A 118 -10.24 -3.91 11.45
C ALA A 118 -9.55 -2.65 10.95
N VAL A 119 -8.63 -2.79 10.00
CA VAL A 119 -7.87 -1.68 9.42
C VAL A 119 -7.91 -1.72 7.91
N ALA A 120 -7.82 -0.54 7.30
CA ALA A 120 -7.63 -0.35 5.88
C ALA A 120 -6.29 0.37 5.64
N ASP A 121 -5.46 -0.21 4.78
CA ASP A 121 -4.17 0.32 4.36
C ASP A 121 -4.31 0.96 2.97
N PHE A 122 -3.97 2.24 2.85
CA PHE A 122 -4.07 3.03 1.63
C PHE A 122 -2.68 3.34 1.09
N LEU A 123 -2.40 2.95 -0.15
CA LEU A 123 -1.15 3.31 -0.83
C LEU A 123 -1.37 4.52 -1.74
N VAL A 124 -0.73 5.64 -1.38
CA VAL A 124 -0.87 6.92 -2.05
C VAL A 124 0.42 7.27 -2.82
N PRO A 125 0.38 7.43 -4.15
CA PRO A 125 1.54 7.81 -4.94
C PRO A 125 2.06 9.21 -4.61
N GLN A 126 3.37 9.42 -4.67
CA GLN A 126 4.00 10.72 -4.42
C GLN A 126 3.45 11.86 -5.30
N GLY A 127 3.13 11.56 -6.56
CA GLY A 127 2.55 12.56 -7.48
C GLY A 127 1.23 13.14 -6.97
N LEU A 128 0.38 12.30 -6.36
CA LEU A 128 -0.90 12.73 -5.78
C LEU A 128 -0.68 13.58 -4.53
N LEU A 129 0.27 13.19 -3.66
CA LEU A 129 0.64 13.97 -2.46
C LEU A 129 1.10 15.38 -2.81
N ALA A 130 1.89 15.52 -3.88
CA ALA A 130 2.41 16.81 -4.33
C ALA A 130 1.34 17.67 -5.02
N ALA A 131 0.46 17.06 -5.82
CA ALA A 131 -0.55 17.77 -6.60
C ALA A 131 -1.80 18.18 -5.78
N HIS A 132 -2.18 17.38 -4.77
CA HIS A 132 -3.42 17.57 -4.02
C HIS A 132 -3.19 17.59 -2.49
N PRO A 133 -2.48 18.60 -1.94
CA PRO A 133 -2.13 18.64 -0.52
C PRO A 133 -3.35 18.77 0.42
N THR A 134 -4.45 19.39 -0.02
CA THR A 134 -5.69 19.50 0.77
C THR A 134 -6.39 18.16 0.89
N TRP A 135 -6.51 17.41 -0.21
CA TRP A 135 -7.05 16.05 -0.21
C TRP A 135 -6.20 15.13 0.67
N TRP A 136 -4.88 15.22 0.54
CA TRP A 136 -3.94 14.46 1.38
C TRP A 136 -4.18 14.71 2.87
N ARG A 137 -4.31 15.98 3.27
CA ARG A 137 -4.58 16.33 4.67
C ARG A 137 -5.91 15.74 5.16
N ALA A 138 -6.97 15.85 4.36
CA ALA A 138 -8.28 15.30 4.73
C ALA A 138 -8.24 13.79 4.95
N LEU A 139 -7.46 13.05 4.15
CA LEU A 139 -7.26 11.61 4.35
C LEU A 139 -6.32 11.32 5.54
N ALA A 140 -5.22 12.07 5.67
CA ALA A 140 -4.23 11.87 6.72
C ALA A 140 -4.74 12.23 8.12
N ASP A 141 -5.67 13.18 8.23
CA ASP A 141 -6.30 13.56 9.49
C ASP A 141 -7.18 12.42 10.08
N GLN A 142 -7.58 11.46 9.25
CA GLN A 142 -8.33 10.26 9.66
C GLN A 142 -7.42 9.06 9.95
N ALA A 143 -6.15 9.11 9.56
CA ALA A 143 -5.23 7.99 9.67
C ALA A 143 -4.70 7.84 11.10
N ASP A 144 -4.74 6.62 11.61
CA ASP A 144 -4.05 6.27 12.87
C ASP A 144 -2.54 6.32 12.68
N ARG A 145 -2.05 5.94 11.49
CA ARG A 145 -0.62 5.96 11.14
C ARG A 145 -0.41 6.34 9.69
N ALA A 146 0.66 7.09 9.43
CA ALA A 146 1.15 7.41 8.10
C ALA A 146 2.63 7.05 7.99
N PHE A 147 2.98 6.36 6.91
CA PHE A 147 4.32 5.84 6.66
C PHE A 147 4.87 6.43 5.36
N SER A 148 5.99 7.14 5.43
CA SER A 148 6.70 7.58 4.22
C SER A 148 7.48 6.40 3.63
N LEU A 149 7.25 6.13 2.35
CA LEU A 149 7.91 5.04 1.63
C LEU A 149 9.33 5.39 1.16
N ALA A 150 9.74 6.66 1.33
CA ALA A 150 11.13 7.08 1.11
C ALA A 150 12.11 6.49 2.14
N LEU A 151 11.62 5.94 3.27
CA LEU A 151 12.44 5.41 4.35
C LEU A 151 12.59 3.89 4.24
N GLY A 152 13.79 3.42 3.85
CA GLY A 152 14.08 2.00 3.64
C GLY A 152 13.66 1.02 4.75
N PRO A 153 13.88 1.32 6.05
CA PRO A 153 13.45 0.43 7.14
C PRO A 153 11.93 0.22 7.23
N VAL A 154 11.14 1.23 6.84
CA VAL A 154 9.68 1.17 6.82
C VAL A 154 9.20 0.20 5.74
N LEU A 155 9.85 0.20 4.57
CA LEU A 155 9.57 -0.74 3.49
C LEU A 155 9.76 -2.19 3.93
N ALA A 156 10.81 -2.48 4.73
CA ALA A 156 11.07 -3.82 5.22
C ALA A 156 9.99 -4.30 6.20
N ALA A 157 9.49 -3.42 7.07
CA ALA A 157 8.44 -3.75 8.03
C ALA A 157 7.05 -3.92 7.38
N LEU A 158 6.83 -3.27 6.24
CA LEU A 158 5.55 -3.27 5.50
C LEU A 158 5.58 -4.16 4.26
N ALA A 159 6.61 -4.99 4.09
CA ALA A 159 6.84 -5.74 2.85
C ALA A 159 5.61 -6.55 2.38
N ASP A 160 4.97 -7.29 3.28
CA ASP A 160 3.80 -8.11 2.96
C ASP A 160 2.59 -7.27 2.51
N VAL A 161 2.38 -6.10 3.12
CA VAL A 161 1.30 -5.17 2.77
C VAL A 161 1.60 -4.53 1.41
N LEU A 162 2.84 -4.06 1.22
CA LEU A 162 3.27 -3.45 -0.03
C LEU A 162 3.25 -4.45 -1.19
N GLU A 163 3.56 -5.72 -0.96
CA GLU A 163 3.45 -6.76 -1.98
C GLU A 163 2.02 -6.87 -2.52
N ALA A 164 1.00 -6.80 -1.66
CA ALA A 164 -0.40 -6.83 -2.10
C ALA A 164 -0.77 -5.61 -2.95
N HIS A 165 -0.31 -4.42 -2.57
CA HIS A 165 -0.58 -3.19 -3.33
C HIS A 165 0.17 -3.12 -4.67
N LEU A 166 1.30 -3.83 -4.80
CA LEU A 166 2.16 -3.80 -5.99
C LEU A 166 1.99 -5.02 -6.87
N ALA A 167 1.34 -6.07 -6.37
CA ALA A 167 0.89 -7.16 -7.19
C ALA A 167 0.02 -6.57 -8.31
N PRO A 168 0.25 -6.93 -9.59
CA PRO A 168 -0.66 -6.53 -10.65
C PRO A 168 -2.03 -7.04 -10.26
N SER A 169 -2.97 -6.12 -9.99
CA SER A 169 -4.33 -6.43 -9.59
C SER A 169 -4.86 -7.44 -10.60
N SER A 170 -4.94 -8.70 -10.22
CA SER A 170 -5.35 -9.73 -11.16
C SER A 170 -6.80 -9.41 -11.51
N PRO A 171 -7.14 -9.14 -12.78
CA PRO A 171 -8.50 -8.82 -13.15
C PRO A 171 -9.35 -10.09 -13.05
N ALA A 172 -9.80 -10.43 -11.85
CA ALA A 172 -10.81 -11.44 -11.57
C ALA A 172 -11.90 -10.71 -10.77
N VAL A 173 -13.15 -10.57 -11.20
CA VAL A 173 -14.00 -11.49 -11.96
C VAL A 173 -14.96 -10.66 -12.81
N ARG A 174 -14.90 -10.82 -14.14
CA ARG A 174 -15.97 -10.39 -15.03
C ARG A 174 -17.19 -11.25 -14.69
N PRO A 175 -18.34 -10.69 -14.27
CA PRO A 175 -19.50 -11.51 -13.93
C PRO A 175 -19.84 -12.40 -15.13
N ALA A 176 -20.03 -13.69 -14.85
CA ALA A 176 -20.43 -14.67 -15.85
C ALA A 176 -21.62 -14.08 -16.62
N ARG A 177 -21.37 -13.73 -17.88
CA ARG A 177 -22.41 -13.35 -18.83
C ARG A 177 -23.39 -14.50 -18.83
N ARG A 178 -24.53 -14.34 -18.14
CA ARG A 178 -25.67 -15.26 -18.20
C ARG A 178 -25.95 -15.47 -19.68
N ALA A 179 -25.50 -16.59 -20.22
CA ALA A 179 -25.92 -17.05 -21.52
C ALA A 179 -27.43 -17.24 -21.39
N ASN A 180 -28.17 -16.41 -22.12
CA ASN A 180 -29.62 -16.48 -22.23
C ASN A 180 -30.05 -17.93 -22.36
N ALA A 181 -30.73 -18.43 -21.32
CA ALA A 181 -31.47 -19.68 -21.40
C ALA A 181 -32.52 -19.50 -22.50
N ARG A 182 -32.30 -20.18 -23.62
CA ARG A 182 -33.28 -20.32 -24.71
C ARG A 182 -34.48 -21.08 -24.14
N PRO A 183 -35.72 -20.54 -24.20
CA PRO A 183 -36.90 -21.27 -23.74
C PRO A 183 -37.14 -22.50 -24.64
N PRO A 184 -37.70 -23.60 -24.10
CA PRO A 184 -38.06 -24.76 -24.90
C PRO A 184 -39.18 -24.39 -25.87
N ALA A 185 -39.03 -24.77 -27.13
CA ALA A 185 -40.08 -24.66 -28.13
C ALA A 185 -41.26 -25.56 -27.72
N SER A 186 -42.43 -24.94 -27.53
CA SER A 186 -43.70 -25.65 -27.51
C SER A 186 -43.94 -26.29 -28.88
N SER A 187 -43.85 -27.61 -28.96
CA SER A 187 -44.49 -28.36 -30.03
C SER A 187 -45.89 -28.73 -29.53
N ALA A 188 -46.87 -27.97 -30.00
CA ALA A 188 -48.27 -28.36 -29.97
C ALA A 188 -48.69 -28.83 -31.36
N SER A 189 -49.45 -29.93 -31.37
CA SER A 189 -50.13 -30.60 -32.49
C SER A 189 -49.33 -31.67 -33.24
#